data_AF-A0A6B2JPT1-F1
#
_entry.id   AF-A0A6B2JPT1-F1
#
_cell.length_a   1.000
_cell.length_b   1.000
_cell.length_c   1.000
_cell.angle_alpha   90.00
_cell.angle_beta   90.00
_cell.angle_gamma   90.00
#
_symmetry.space_group_name_H-M   'P 1'
#
loop_
_entity.id
_entity.type
_entity.pdbx_description
1 polymer ?
#
loop_
_entity_poly.entity_id
_entity_poly.type
_entity_poly.pdbx_seq_one_letter_code
_entity_poly.pdbx_strand_id
1 'polypeptide(L)'
;KHGRYRVNMLFDRARWETGFESLWVRQSRPYAGDTYGLHLPLLAGTEVAIGFEDGNPDRPYIAGVLHDSAHGDHVTIRNDKRNVLRTPANN
;
A
#
# COMPACT_ATOMS: atom_id res chain seq x y z
N LYS A 1 -10.46 9.34 8.45
CA LYS A 1 -10.20 10.80 8.30
C LYS A 1 -8.85 11.16 7.64
N HIS A 2 -7.77 10.36 7.77
CA HIS A 2 -6.43 10.77 7.28
C HIS A 2 -5.81 9.91 6.16
N GLY A 3 -6.58 9.01 5.52
CA GLY A 3 -6.03 8.14 4.47
C GLY A 3 -4.84 7.28 4.92
N ARG A 4 -4.87 6.85 6.19
CA ARG A 4 -3.88 5.96 6.82
C ARG A 4 -4.43 4.53 6.84
N TYR A 5 -3.53 3.57 6.95
CA TYR A 5 -3.84 2.15 6.89
C TYR A 5 -3.34 1.42 8.14
N ARG A 6 -3.93 0.27 8.42
CA ARG A 6 -3.38 -0.73 9.34
C ARG A 6 -2.68 -1.79 8.49
N VAL A 7 -1.55 -2.28 8.95
CA VAL A 7 -0.74 -3.26 8.22
C VAL A 7 -0.42 -4.42 9.14
N ASN A 8 -0.43 -5.63 8.61
CA ASN A 8 0.10 -6.78 9.31
C ASN A 8 1.55 -6.98 8.85
N MET A 9 2.50 -6.98 9.79
CA MET A 9 3.91 -7.20 9.49
C MET A 9 4.18 -8.71 9.46
N LEU A 10 4.74 -9.24 8.37
CA LEU A 10 4.95 -10.69 8.21
C LEU A 10 5.88 -11.32 9.26
N PHE A 11 6.74 -10.52 9.88
CA PHE A 11 7.61 -10.99 10.97
C PHE A 11 6.88 -11.07 12.33
N ASP A 12 5.74 -10.39 12.48
CA ASP A 12 4.95 -10.43 13.70
C ASP A 12 4.16 -11.73 13.78
N ARG A 13 4.43 -12.52 14.83
CA ARG A 13 3.82 -13.82 15.08
C ARG A 13 2.71 -13.75 16.14
N ALA A 14 2.49 -12.57 16.73
CA ALA A 14 1.41 -12.40 17.69
C ALA A 14 0.05 -12.51 16.99
N ARG A 15 -0.92 -13.08 17.70
CA ARG A 15 -2.30 -13.16 17.22
C ARG A 15 -3.04 -11.89 17.63
N TRP A 16 -3.49 -11.16 16.63
CA TRP A 16 -4.26 -9.94 16.79
C TRP A 16 -5.67 -10.10 16.22
N GLU A 17 -6.59 -9.26 16.67
CA GLU A 17 -7.85 -9.05 15.95
C GLU A 17 -7.56 -8.32 14.63
N THR A 18 -8.29 -8.69 13.58
CA THR A 18 -8.11 -8.07 12.26
C THR A 18 -8.28 -6.56 12.33
N GLY A 19 -7.28 -5.81 11.85
CA GLY A 19 -7.24 -4.34 11.89
C GLY A 19 -6.55 -3.74 13.11
N PHE A 20 -6.03 -4.56 14.04
CA PHE A 20 -5.30 -4.11 15.23
C PHE A 20 -3.83 -4.52 15.25
N GLU A 21 -3.30 -5.01 14.13
CA GLU A 21 -1.95 -5.60 14.02
C GLU A 21 -0.81 -4.57 14.03
N SER A 22 -1.11 -3.31 13.71
CA SER A 22 -0.15 -2.20 13.76
C SER A 22 -0.83 -0.92 14.20
N LEU A 23 -0.09 0.12 14.57
CA LEU A 23 -0.64 1.49 14.59
C LEU A 23 -1.04 1.97 13.18
N TRP A 24 -1.69 3.13 13.09
CA TRP A 24 -2.04 3.74 11.80
C TRP A 24 -0.80 4.24 11.06
N VAL A 25 -0.53 3.65 9.89
CA VAL A 25 0.63 3.94 9.04
C VAL A 25 0.23 4.86 7.88
N ARG A 26 1.11 5.80 7.54
CA ARG A 26 0.94 6.70 6.39
C ARG A 26 1.44 6.06 5.10
N GLN A 27 0.80 6.38 3.98
CA GLN A 27 1.24 5.96 2.66
C GLN A 27 2.01 7.08 1.97
N SER A 28 3.18 6.75 1.43
CA SER A 28 3.90 7.62 0.49
C SER A 28 3.06 7.79 -0.77
N ARG A 29 2.87 9.04 -1.21
CA ARG A 29 2.05 9.36 -2.38
C ARG A 29 2.91 10.01 -3.45
N PRO A 30 2.66 9.72 -4.73
CA PRO A 30 3.37 10.36 -5.83
C PRO A 30 3.05 11.86 -5.93
N TYR A 31 1.88 12.30 -5.46
CA TYR A 31 1.49 13.71 -5.46
C TYR A 31 0.47 14.01 -4.35
N ALA A 32 0.73 15.04 -3.55
CA ALA A 32 -0.15 15.47 -2.47
C ALA A 32 -0.02 16.98 -2.23
N GLY A 33 -1.15 17.63 -1.95
CA GLY A 33 -1.29 19.00 -1.50
C GLY A 33 -2.50 19.14 -0.57
N ASP A 34 -2.81 20.36 -0.15
CA ASP A 34 -3.89 20.62 0.82
C ASP A 34 -5.28 20.26 0.28
N THR A 35 -5.55 20.62 -0.98
CA THR A 35 -6.85 20.41 -1.65
C THR A 35 -6.75 19.58 -2.93
N TYR A 36 -5.56 19.11 -3.30
CA TYR A 36 -5.30 18.36 -4.53
C TYR A 36 -4.29 17.23 -4.29
N GLY A 37 -4.20 16.29 -5.22
CA GLY A 37 -3.23 15.19 -5.16
C GLY A 37 -3.71 13.94 -5.91
N LEU A 38 -2.92 12.87 -5.82
CA LEU A 38 -3.28 11.54 -6.31
C LEU A 38 -3.33 10.57 -5.13
N HIS A 39 -4.55 10.12 -4.80
CA HIS A 39 -4.77 9.10 -3.77
C HIS A 39 -5.51 7.91 -4.38
N LEU A 40 -4.79 6.81 -4.56
CA LEU A 40 -5.33 5.51 -4.89
C LEU A 40 -5.45 4.69 -3.60
N PRO A 41 -6.67 4.47 -3.06
CA PRO A 41 -6.84 3.81 -1.77
C PRO A 41 -6.42 2.35 -1.83
N LEU A 42 -5.70 1.89 -0.82
CA LEU A 42 -5.36 0.48 -0.65
C LEU A 42 -6.55 -0.28 -0.08
N LEU A 43 -6.83 -1.45 -0.63
CA LEU A 43 -7.86 -2.34 -0.12
C LEU A 43 -7.24 -3.36 0.84
N ALA A 44 -8.07 -3.98 1.67
CA ALA A 44 -7.63 -5.07 2.52
C ALA A 44 -7.04 -6.20 1.68
N GLY A 45 -5.91 -6.75 2.10
CA GLY A 45 -5.17 -7.81 1.38
C GLY A 45 -4.15 -7.29 0.37
N THR A 46 -4.08 -5.98 0.10
CA THR A 46 -3.01 -5.43 -0.75
C THR A 46 -1.65 -5.55 -0.06
N GLU A 47 -0.69 -6.20 -0.73
CA GLU A 47 0.69 -6.30 -0.25
C GLU A 47 1.43 -4.96 -0.42
N VAL A 48 2.19 -4.58 0.60
CA VAL A 48 2.89 -3.30 0.66
C VAL A 48 4.32 -3.45 1.17
N ALA A 49 5.21 -2.60 0.65
CA ALA A 49 6.54 -2.43 1.21
C ALA A 49 6.51 -1.39 2.33
N ILE A 50 7.03 -1.75 3.51
CA ILE A 50 7.18 -0.83 4.65
C ILE A 50 8.61 -0.27 4.68
N GLY A 51 8.71 1.05 4.67
CA GLY A 51 9.93 1.78 4.99
C GLY A 51 9.88 2.33 6.41
N PHE A 52 11.05 2.65 6.95
CA PHE A 52 11.22 3.23 8.28
C PHE A 52 11.98 4.55 8.17
N GLU A 53 11.43 5.63 8.72
CA GLU A 53 12.08 6.94 8.70
C GLU A 53 13.41 6.89 9.44
N ASP A 54 14.51 7.24 8.77
CA ASP A 54 15.87 7.18 9.31
C ASP A 54 16.23 5.80 9.92
N GLY A 55 15.59 4.72 9.45
CA GLY A 55 15.76 3.38 9.98
C GLY A 55 15.09 3.14 11.34
N ASN A 56 14.25 4.06 11.82
CA ASN A 56 13.55 3.94 13.09
C ASN A 56 12.31 3.03 12.96
N PRO A 57 12.29 1.83 13.60
CA PRO A 57 11.17 0.88 13.52
C PRO A 57 9.85 1.44 14.06
N ASP A 58 9.89 2.43 14.96
CA ASP A 58 8.70 3.07 15.53
C ASP A 58 8.06 4.10 14.58
N ARG A 59 8.70 4.39 13.44
CA ARG A 59 8.22 5.35 12.44
C ARG A 59 8.04 4.70 11.06
N PRO A 60 7.14 3.70 10.95
CA PRO A 60 6.87 3.06 9.68
C PRO A 60 6.08 3.97 8.74
N TYR A 61 6.30 3.80 7.44
CA TYR A 61 5.45 4.31 6.37
C TYR A 61 5.36 3.28 5.24
N ILE A 62 4.25 3.28 4.50
CA ILE A 62 4.12 2.48 3.29
C ILE A 62 4.89 3.18 2.17
N ALA A 63 5.98 2.56 1.73
CA ALA A 63 6.86 3.10 0.70
C ALA A 63 6.35 2.80 -0.72
N GLY A 64 5.67 1.66 -0.90
CA GLY A 64 5.15 1.23 -2.19
C GLY A 64 4.16 0.08 -2.04
N VAL A 65 3.54 -0.27 -3.17
CA VAL A 65 2.60 -1.39 -3.29
C VAL A 65 3.25 -2.45 -4.16
N LEU A 66 3.07 -3.71 -3.80
CA LEU A 66 3.67 -4.84 -4.48
C LEU A 66 2.59 -5.68 -5.17
N HIS A 67 2.93 -6.24 -6.32
CA HIS A 67 2.18 -7.35 -6.92
C HIS A 67 2.91 -8.65 -6.59
N ASP A 68 2.16 -9.74 -6.56
CA ASP A 68 2.69 -11.08 -6.29
C ASP A 68 2.10 -12.10 -7.29
N SER A 69 2.43 -13.38 -7.14
CA SER A 69 1.92 -14.43 -8.03
C SER A 69 0.41 -14.67 -7.93
N ALA A 70 -0.21 -14.39 -6.79
CA ALA A 70 -1.65 -14.49 -6.56
C ALA A 70 -2.40 -13.21 -7.03
N HIS A 71 -1.72 -12.06 -7.02
CA HIS A 71 -2.22 -10.74 -7.39
C HIS A 71 -1.37 -10.14 -8.51
N GLY A 72 -1.48 -10.72 -9.72
CA GLY A 72 -0.68 -10.31 -10.86
C GLY A 72 -0.95 -8.90 -11.37
N ASP A 73 0.06 -8.30 -12.00
CA ASP A 73 -0.05 -6.98 -12.63
C ASP A 73 -0.89 -7.03 -13.93
N HIS A 74 -1.54 -5.91 -14.25
CA HIS A 74 -2.26 -5.73 -15.51
C HIS A 74 -1.32 -5.49 -16.70
N VAL A 75 -0.11 -5.00 -16.44
CA VAL A 75 0.97 -4.88 -17.43
C VAL A 75 1.89 -6.09 -17.27
N THR A 76 2.02 -6.84 -18.37
CA THR A 76 2.80 -8.07 -18.48
C THR A 76 3.73 -7.97 -19.68
N ILE A 77 4.55 -8.98 -19.92
CA ILE A 77 5.42 -9.03 -21.10
C ILE A 77 4.65 -9.03 -22.44
N ARG A 78 3.33 -9.31 -22.43
CA ARG A 78 2.50 -9.27 -23.64
C ARG A 78 2.03 -7.85 -24.00
N ASN A 79 2.16 -6.89 -23.09
CA ASN A 79 1.63 -5.53 -23.22
C ASN A 79 2.49 -4.49 -22.48
N ASP A 80 3.80 -4.70 -22.46
CA ASP A 80 4.85 -3.95 -21.76
C ASP A 80 4.94 -2.45 -22.12
N LYS A 81 4.37 -2.04 -23.25
CA LYS A 81 4.32 -0.62 -23.69
C LYS A 81 3.06 0.14 -23.28
N ARG A 82 2.14 -0.48 -22.52
CA ARG A 82 0.88 0.14 -22.11
C ARG A 82 1.01 0.81 -20.75
N ASN A 83 0.48 2.02 -20.62
CA ASN A 83 0.18 2.65 -19.34
C ASN A 83 -1.25 2.27 -18.95
N VAL A 84 -1.44 1.68 -17.77
CA VAL A 84 -2.76 1.25 -17.29
C VAL A 84 -3.01 1.80 -15.90
N LEU A 85 -4.13 2.49 -15.72
CA LEU A 85 -4.74 2.76 -14.42
C LEU A 85 -6.09 2.05 -14.42
N ARG A 86 -6.27 1.09 -13.52
CA ARG A 86 -7.53 0.34 -13.38
C ARG A 86 -7.98 0.42 -11.92
N THR A 87 -9.25 0.71 -11.70
CA THR A 87 -9.82 0.73 -10.34
C THR A 87 -10.54 -0.59 -10.03
N PRO A 88 -10.87 -0.87 -8.75
CA PRO A 88 -11.67 -2.04 -8.38
C PRO A 88 -13.05 -2.12 -9.06
N ALA A 89 -13.61 -0.98 -9.47
CA ALA A 89 -14.87 -0.91 -10.22
C ALA A 89 -14.70 -1.18 -11.73
N ASN A 90 -13.47 -1.45 -12.17
CA ASN A 90 -13.11 -1.78 -13.54
C ASN A 90 -13.43 -0.68 -14.59
N ASN A 91 -13.51 0.58 -14.15
CA ASN A 91 -13.58 1.74 -15.03
C ASN A 91 -12.18 2.23 -15.45
#